data_AF-A0A7T8QVB9-F1
#
_entry.id   AF-A0A7T8QVB9-F1
#
_cell.length_a   1.000
_cell.length_b   1.000
_cell.length_c   1.000
_cell.angle_alpha   90.00
_cell.angle_beta   90.00
_cell.angle_gamma   90.00
#
_symmetry.space_group_name_H-M   'P 1'
#
loop_
_entity.id
_entity.type
_entity.pdbx_description
1 polymer ?
#
loop_
_entity_poly.entity_id
_entity_poly.type
_entity_poly.pdbx_seq_one_letter_code
_entity_poly.pdbx_strand_id
1 'polypeptide(L)' 'MGKDYLGSHMRRSNEKEDKDDIEVKPLDEVDIALLKAYGQGQYSQSLKSVEGDISEITKR' A
#
# COMPACT_ATOMS: atom_id res chain seq x y z
N MET A 1 4.29 -1.41 -40.23
CA MET A 1 3.76 -1.89 -38.94
C MET A 1 4.80 -2.82 -38.34
N GLY A 2 5.37 -2.46 -37.18
CA GLY A 2 6.38 -3.28 -36.52
C GLY A 2 5.78 -4.59 -36.01
N LYS A 3 6.51 -5.70 -36.15
CA LYS A 3 6.11 -7.00 -35.60
C LYS A 3 6.06 -6.91 -34.07
N ASP A 4 4.91 -7.26 -33.51
CA ASP A 4 4.74 -7.41 -32.06
C ASP A 4 5.39 -8.73 -31.62
N TYR A 5 6.29 -8.65 -30.65
CA TYR A 5 7.05 -9.77 -30.11
C TYR A 5 6.55 -10.21 -28.73
N LEU A 6 5.53 -9.56 -28.17
CA LEU A 6 5.00 -9.88 -26.85
C LEU A 6 3.89 -10.93 -26.94
N GLY A 7 4.09 -12.06 -26.26
CA GLY A 7 3.08 -13.10 -26.09
C GLY A 7 1.94 -12.65 -25.17
N SER A 8 0.76 -13.28 -25.27
CA SER A 8 -0.44 -12.90 -24.50
C SER A 8 -0.23 -12.86 -22.98
N HIS A 9 0.70 -13.66 -22.46
CA HIS A 9 1.07 -13.71 -21.03
C HIS A 9 2.04 -12.59 -20.60
N MET A 10 2.72 -11.93 -21.55
CA MET A 10 3.63 -10.81 -21.30
C MET A 10 2.91 -9.47 -21.35
N ARG A 11 1.69 -9.46 -21.89
CA ARG A 11 0.80 -8.31 -21.79
C ARG A 11 0.16 -8.35 -20.42
N ARG A 12 -0.05 -7.18 -19.82
CA ARG A 12 -0.83 -7.06 -18.58
C ARG A 12 -2.24 -7.56 -18.88
N SER A 13 -2.49 -8.83 -18.61
CA SER A 13 -3.83 -9.37 -18.66
C SER A 13 -4.58 -8.68 -17.53
N ASN A 14 -5.67 -7.98 -17.87
CA ASN A 14 -6.70 -7.68 -16.88
C ASN A 14 -7.46 -8.99 -16.58
N GLU A 15 -6.73 -10.08 -16.32
CA GLU A 15 -7.28 -11.20 -15.58
C GLU A 15 -7.68 -10.57 -14.27
N LYS A 16 -9.00 -10.44 -14.11
CA LYS A 16 -9.62 -10.10 -12.84
C LYS A 16 -9.14 -11.20 -11.92
N GLU A 17 -8.08 -10.93 -11.17
CA GLU A 17 -7.80 -11.67 -9.95
C GLU A 17 -9.13 -11.70 -9.21
N ASP A 18 -9.67 -12.90 -9.06
CA ASP A 18 -10.84 -13.17 -8.25
C ASP A 18 -10.51 -12.65 -6.85
N LYS A 19 -10.86 -11.38 -6.63
CA LYS A 19 -10.97 -10.77 -5.32
C LYS A 19 -12.21 -11.40 -4.70
N ASP A 20 -12.05 -12.65 -4.28
CA ASP A 20 -12.97 -13.30 -3.36
C ASP A 20 -13.32 -12.27 -2.29
N ASP A 21 -14.62 -12.11 -2.05
CA ASP A 21 -15.21 -11.14 -1.14
C ASP A 21 -14.62 -11.30 0.28
N ILE A 22 -13.44 -10.72 0.52
CA ILE A 22 -12.90 -10.57 1.86
C ILE A 22 -13.78 -9.53 2.51
N GLU A 23 -14.77 -10.00 3.27
CA GLU A 23 -15.63 -9.18 4.08
C GLU A 23 -14.75 -8.30 4.98
N VAL A 24 -14.69 -7.01 4.67
CA VAL A 24 -13.85 -6.04 5.38
C VAL A 24 -14.46 -5.83 6.76
N LYS A 25 -13.93 -6.56 7.75
CA LYS A 25 -14.34 -6.39 9.13
C LYS A 25 -13.81 -5.06 9.66
N PRO A 26 -14.67 -4.19 10.23
CA PRO A 26 -14.21 -2.98 10.87
C PRO A 26 -13.42 -3.32 12.13
N LEU A 27 -12.31 -2.61 12.35
CA LEU A 27 -11.51 -2.73 13.57
C LEU A 27 -12.22 -2.00 14.71
N ASP A 28 -12.25 -2.60 15.89
CA ASP A 28 -12.75 -1.94 17.08
C ASP A 28 -11.67 -1.06 17.76
N GLU A 29 -12.04 -0.31 18.79
CA GLU A 29 -11.11 0.59 19.48
C GLU A 29 -9.95 -0.15 20.16
N VAL A 30 -10.18 -1.41 20.58
CA VAL A 30 -9.17 -2.24 21.24
C VAL A 30 -8.17 -2.77 20.22
N ASP A 31 -8.65 -3.22 19.06
CA ASP A 31 -7.83 -3.65 17.93
C ASP A 31 -6.93 -2.50 17.44
N ILE A 32 -7.50 -1.29 17.32
CA ILE A 32 -6.76 -0.09 16.93
C ILE A 32 -5.68 0.26 17.96
N ALA A 33 -5.98 0.16 19.25
CA ALA A 33 -5.02 0.44 20.32
C ALA A 33 -3.85 -0.55 20.28
N LEU A 34 -4.14 -1.84 20.07
CA LEU A 34 -3.12 -2.89 19.96
C LEU A 34 -2.20 -2.66 18.74
N LEU A 35 -2.77 -2.35 17.58
CA LEU A 35 -2.01 -2.04 16.36
C LEU A 35 -1.15 -0.78 16.50
N LYS A 36 -1.60 0.22 17.26
CA LYS A 36 -0.78 1.40 17.55
C LYS A 36 0.38 1.09 18.47
N ALA A 37 0.17 0.25 19.49
CA ALA A 37 1.18 -0.10 20.47
C ALA A 37 2.24 -1.06 19.90
N TYR A 38 1.83 -2.02 19.07
CA TYR A 38 2.71 -3.13 18.63
C TYR A 38 2.76 -3.33 17.11
N GLY A 39 1.81 -2.76 16.36
CA GLY A 39 1.76 -2.88 14.90
C GLY A 39 2.65 -1.87 14.17
N GLN A 40 3.13 -0.84 14.87
CA GLN A 40 4.09 0.11 14.31
C GLN A 40 5.52 -0.41 14.53
N GLY A 41 6.24 -0.63 13.43
CA GLY A 41 7.66 -1.00 13.49
C GLY A 41 8.50 0.08 14.18
N GLN A 42 9.66 -0.30 14.71
CA GLN A 42 10.57 0.54 15.51
C GLN A 42 10.92 1.91 14.87
N TYR A 43 10.81 2.04 13.54
CA TYR A 43 11.14 3.24 12.79
C TYR A 43 9.91 4.03 12.30
N SER A 44 8.68 3.60 12.61
CA SER A 44 7.46 4.18 12.03
C SER A 44 7.30 5.67 12.34
N GLN A 45 7.63 6.09 13.57
CA GLN A 45 7.59 7.51 13.95
C GLN A 45 8.65 8.35 13.23
N SER A 46 9.89 7.84 13.18
CA SER A 46 10.99 8.52 12.50
C SER A 46 10.73 8.68 11.00
N LEU A 47 10.17 7.66 10.35
CA LEU A 47 9.78 7.72 8.94
C LEU A 47 8.71 8.79 8.70
N LYS A 48 7.66 8.83 9.52
CA LYS A 48 6.61 9.87 9.41
C LYS A 48 7.15 11.29 9.61
N SER A 49 8.10 11.46 10.54
CA SER A 49 8.76 12.75 10.74
C SER A 49 9.49 13.19 9.46
N VAL A 50 10.29 12.30 8.88
CA VAL A 50 11.05 12.58 7.65
C VAL A 50 10.11 12.85 6.47
N GLU A 51 9.01 12.11 6.34
CA GLU A 51 7.97 12.38 5.32
C GLU A 51 7.38 13.79 5.46
N GLY A 52 7.13 14.23 6.69
CA GLY A 52 6.69 15.59 7.01
C GLY A 52 7.71 16.63 6.57
N ASP A 53 8.97 16.46 6.97
CA ASP A 53 10.07 17.36 6.64
C ASP A 53 10.25 17.50 5.12
N ILE A 54 10.20 16.38 4.37
CA ILE A 54 10.27 16.38 2.90
C ILE A 54 9.10 17.17 2.32
N SER A 55 7.88 16.97 2.81
CA SER A 55 6.70 17.67 2.33
C SER A 55 6.81 19.19 2.56
N GLU A 56 7.32 19.61 3.71
CA GLU A 56 7.53 21.02 4.02
C GLU A 56 8.60 21.66 3.14
N ILE A 57 9.73 20.98 2.94
CA ILE A 57 10.81 21.45 2.06
C ILE A 57 10.31 21.57 0.62
N THR A 58 9.51 20.60 0.14
CA THR A 58 8.99 20.60 -1.23
C THR A 58 8.00 21.74 -1.49
N LYS A 59 7.34 22.26 -0.44
CA LYS A 59 6.39 23.38 -0.56
C LYS A 59 7.05 24.76 -0.54
N ARG A 60 8.33 24.85 -0.17
CA ARG A 60 9.11 26.09 -0.21
C ARG A 60 9.62 26.37 -1.62
#